data_AF-A0A8S2WVX5-F1
#
_entry.id   AF-A0A8S2WVX5-F1
#
_cell.length_a   1.000
_cell.length_b   1.000
_cell.length_c   1.000
_cell.angle_alpha   90.00
_cell.angle_beta   90.00
_cell.angle_gamma   90.00
#
_symmetry.space_group_name_H-M   'P 1'
#
loop_
_entity.id
_entity.type
_entity.pdbx_description
1 polymer ?
#
loop_
_entity_poly.entity_id
_entity_poly.type
_entity_poly.pdbx_seq_one_letter_code
_entity_poly.pdbx_strand_id
1 'polypeptide(L)' 'MLIRDVLFALVHKNHREPDINYALVEVLPDLHMERIFEDHQKLTEAILMWPTVSSNRLSFTK' A
#
# COMPACT_ATOMS: atom_id res chain seq x y z
N MET A 1 2.05 -6.69 10.21
CA MET A 1 1.39 -7.25 9.01
C MET A 1 2.19 -6.81 7.80
N LEU A 2 2.59 -7.76 6.94
CA LEU A 2 3.42 -7.46 5.78
C LEU A 2 2.54 -7.03 4.61
N ILE A 3 3.13 -6.34 3.64
CA ILE A 3 2.40 -5.83 2.47
C ILE A 3 1.75 -6.97 1.70
N ARG A 4 2.43 -8.12 1.54
CA ARG A 4 1.84 -9.32 0.93
C ARG A 4 0.55 -9.78 1.64
N ASP A 5 0.49 -9.68 2.97
CA ASP A 5 -0.65 -10.15 3.75
C ASP A 5 -1.84 -9.20 3.54
N VAL A 6 -1.55 -7.90 3.42
CA VAL A 6 -2.53 -6.86 3.09
C VAL A 6 -3.05 -7.03 1.67
N LEU A 7 -2.17 -7.24 0.69
CA LEU A 7 -2.55 -7.48 -0.71
C LEU A 7 -3.45 -8.70 -0.85
N PHE A 8 -3.09 -9.81 -0.21
CA PHE A 8 -3.91 -11.02 -0.18
C PHE A 8 -5.31 -10.73 0.38
N ALA A 9 -5.39 -9.99 1.49
CA ALA A 9 -6.67 -9.60 2.08
C ALA A 9 -7.49 -8.69 1.17
N LEU A 10 -6.86 -7.73 0.49
CA LEU A 10 -7.52 -6.80 -0.43
C LEU A 10 -8.05 -7.53 -1.68
N VAL A 11 -7.25 -8.41 -2.30
CA VAL A 11 -7.67 -9.23 -3.43
C VAL A 11 -8.91 -10.05 -3.07
N HIS A 12 -8.86 -10.76 -1.93
CA HIS A 12 -9.97 -11.58 -1.46
C HIS A 12 -11.23 -10.75 -1.16
N LYS A 13 -11.08 -9.61 -0.47
CA LYS A 13 -12.21 -8.72 -0.14
C LYS A 13 -12.83 -8.03 -1.34
N ASN A 14 -12.05 -7.83 -2.42
CA ASN A 14 -12.53 -7.24 -3.66
C ASN A 14 -13.00 -8.28 -4.70
N HIS A 15 -13.10 -9.55 -4.32
CA HIS A 15 -13.49 -10.66 -5.21
C HIS A 15 -12.65 -10.70 -6.50
N ARG A 16 -11.35 -10.40 -6.40
CA ARG A 16 -10.40 -10.45 -7.50
C ARG A 16 -9.64 -11.79 -7.49
N GLU A 17 -9.16 -12.20 -8.66
CA GLU A 17 -8.24 -13.32 -8.77
C GLU A 17 -6.83 -12.91 -8.30
N PRO A 18 -6.04 -13.79 -7.66
CA PRO A 18 -4.65 -13.50 -7.34
C PRO A 18 -3.82 -13.21 -8.59
N ASP A 19 -3.04 -12.13 -8.58
CA ASP A 19 -2.18 -11.71 -9.68
C ASP A 19 -0.95 -10.99 -9.12
N ILE A 20 0.22 -11.19 -9.72
CA ILE A 20 1.49 -10.59 -9.28
C ILE A 20 1.55 -9.07 -9.52
N ASN A 21 0.69 -8.56 -10.40
CA ASN A 21 0.66 -7.14 -10.76
C ASN A 21 -0.08 -6.30 -9.73
N TYR A 22 -0.77 -6.91 -8.76
CA TYR A 22 -1.40 -6.16 -7.69
C TYR A 22 -0.35 -5.55 -6.76
N ALA A 23 -0.48 -4.26 -6.49
CA ALA A 23 0.44 -3.50 -5.67
C ALA A 23 -0.30 -2.60 -4.69
N LEU A 24 0.37 -2.33 -3.56
CA LEU A 24 -0.03 -1.28 -2.64
C LEU A 24 0.90 -0.10 -2.87
N VAL A 25 0.33 1.04 -3.20
CA VAL A 25 1.07 2.25 -3.55
C VAL A 25 0.86 3.29 -2.46
N GLU A 26 1.96 3.85 -1.97
CA GLU A 26 1.98 5.06 -1.19
C GLU A 26 1.98 6.26 -2.13
N VAL A 27 1.01 7.16 -1.97
CA VAL A 27 0.99 8.43 -2.68
C VAL A 27 1.30 9.54 -1.69
N LEU A 28 2.25 10.40 -2.07
CA LEU A 28 2.81 11.51 -1.29
C LEU A 28 2.47 12.84 -2.00
N PRO A 29 1.27 13.41 -1.80
CA PRO A 29 0.77 14.51 -2.62
C PRO A 29 1.59 15.77 -2.50
N ASP A 30 2.03 16.08 -1.28
CA ASP A 30 2.82 17.26 -0.98
C ASP A 30 4.18 17.23 -1.71
N LEU A 31 4.67 16.02 -2.04
CA LEU A 31 5.91 15.79 -2.80
C LEU A 31 5.67 15.51 -4.29
N HIS A 32 4.42 15.38 -4.74
CA HIS A 32 4.05 14.95 -6.10
C HIS A 32 4.70 13.61 -6.49
N MET A 33 4.74 12.67 -5.55
CA MET A 33 5.38 11.36 -5.74
C MET A 33 4.44 10.22 -5.40
N GLU A 34 4.74 9.07 -5.98
CA GLU A 34 4.15 7.79 -5.60
C GLU A 34 5.22 6.71 -5.57
N ARG A 35 4.99 5.69 -4.75
CA ARG A 35 5.92 4.59 -4.53
C ARG A 35 5.17 3.30 -4.31
N ILE A 36 5.60 2.23 -4.98
CA ILE A 36 5.14 0.87 -4.72
C ILE A 36 5.80 0.33 -3.45
N PHE A 37 5.01 -0.25 -2.55
CA PHE A 37 5.53 -1.02 -1.44
C PHE A 37 6.01 -2.41 -1.89
N GLU A 38 7.14 -2.83 -1.36
CA GLU A 38 7.64 -4.19 -1.53
C GLU A 38 6.92 -5.15 -0.57
N ASP A 39 6.66 -6.37 -1.04
CA ASP A 39 5.89 -7.41 -0.31
C ASP A 39 6.40 -7.72 1.11
N HIS A 40 7.70 -7.58 1.32
CA HIS A 40 8.38 -7.87 2.58
C HIS A 40 8.35 -6.72 3.58
N GLN A 41 7.90 -5.53 3.18
CA GLN A 41 7.79 -4.39 4.08
C GLN A 41 6.60 -4.55 5.03
N LYS A 42 6.65 -3.87 6.17
CA LYS A 42 5.51 -3.79 7.10
C LYS A 42 4.76 -2.48 6.89
N LEU A 43 3.46 -2.58 6.64
CA LEU A 43 2.60 -1.41 6.44
C LEU A 43 2.61 -0.46 7.65
N THR A 44 2.62 -1.02 8.85
CA THR A 44 2.62 -0.23 10.10
C THR A 44 3.88 0.61 10.26
N GLU A 45 5.04 0.09 9.87
CA GLU A 45 6.31 0.84 9.96
C GLU A 45 6.31 2.00 8.95
N ALA A 46 5.76 1.81 7.75
CA ALA A 46 5.61 2.87 6.76
C ALA A 46 4.68 4.00 7.22
N ILE A 47 3.48 3.65 7.73
CA ILE A 47 2.49 4.66 8.18
C ILE A 47 3.01 5.45 9.39
N LEU A 48 3.77 4.82 10.30
CA LEU A 48 4.37 5.52 11.45
C LEU A 48 5.38 6.59 11.06
N MET A 49 5.93 6.55 9.84
CA MET A 49 6.81 7.58 9.32
C MET A 49 6.06 8.80 8.79
N TRP A 50 4.73 8.74 8.64
CA TRP A 50 3.95 9.87 8.14
C TRP A 50 3.82 10.95 9.21
N PRO A 51 3.83 12.24 8.81
CA PRO A 51 3.40 13.32 9.69
C PRO A 51 1.99 13.05 10.23
N THR A 52 1.72 13.44 11.49
CA THR A 52 0.39 13.25 12.10
C THR A 52 -0.73 13.90 11.29
N VAL A 53 -0.45 15.05 10.68
CA VAL A 53 -1.32 15.70 9.70
C VAL A 53 -0.69 15.49 8.33
N SER A 54 -1.06 14.39 7.67
CA SER A 54 -0.53 14.02 6.36
C SER A 54 -1.66 13.90 5.34
N SER A 55 -1.38 14.33 4.12
CA SER A 55 -2.23 14.11 2.93
C SER A 55 -1.93 12.78 2.24
N ASN A 56 -0.93 12.03 2.73
CA ASN A 56 -0.52 10.74 2.18
C ASN A 56 -1.69 9.75 2.19
N ARG A 57 -1.71 8.87 1.20
CA ARG A 57 -2.76 7.86 1.05
C ARG A 57 -2.21 6.56 0.51
N LEU A 58 -2.90 5.47 0.85
CA LEU A 58 -2.65 4.16 0.29
C LEU A 58 -3.60 3.93 -0.89
N SER A 59 -3.06 3.43 -1.99
CA SER A 59 -3.82 3.05 -3.17
C SER A 59 -3.59 1.57 -3.48
N PHE A 60 -4.67 0.82 -3.67
CA PHE A 60 -4.62 -0.55 -4.15
C PHE A 60 -4.84 -0.53 -5.66
N THR A 61 -3.82 -0.91 -6.43
CA THR A 61 -3.85 -0.88 -7.90
C THR A 61 -3.36 -2.18 -8.50
N LYS A 62 -3.68 -2.37 -9.77
CA LYS A 62 -3.04 -3.33 -10.67
C LYS A 62 -2.16 -2.57 -11.66
#